data_AF-U9T9P5-F1
#
_entry.id   AF-U9T9P5-F1
#
_cell.length_a   1.000
_cell.length_b   1.000
_cell.length_c   1.000
_cell.angle_alpha   90.00
_cell.angle_beta   90.00
_cell.angle_gamma   90.00
#
_symmetry.space_group_name_H-M   'P 1'
#
loop_
_entity.id
_entity.type
_entity.pdbx_description
1 polymer ?
#
loop_
_entity_poly.entity_id
_entity_poly.type
_entity_poly.pdbx_seq_one_letter_code
_entity_poly.pdbx_strand_id
1 'polypeptide(L)'
;MQRFPNAFKPILDKYIKYDCKVFKLKNENNGKIRVYWKEKHGIEKKPGKVYDSPFGVVRQWELPDKLDRNDDIDYIRRRAIRELNYDNSAKIFLKFKSRFWEKDSRPIAGGSSSTDLPIRTMIYPSYYKDDQGNPDEDGPAILLGSYTWANDAAKYSPYPQKENFNIHWAGEHTDIYHAWIIGALNSAVTVVKEVLLQSGIKDKWGELLKHKLLEH
;
A
#
# COMPACT_ATOMS: atom_id res chain seq x y z
N MET A 1 -4.64 12.04 -1.52
CA MET A 1 -5.59 10.90 -1.57
C MET A 1 -6.21 10.51 -0.22
N GLN A 2 -5.93 11.17 0.92
CA GLN A 2 -6.39 10.72 2.25
C GLN A 2 -7.92 10.60 2.43
N ARG A 3 -8.74 11.30 1.62
CA ARG A 3 -10.21 11.20 1.67
C ARG A 3 -10.73 9.76 1.48
N PHE A 4 -10.07 8.94 0.66
CA PHE A 4 -10.52 7.57 0.37
C PHE A 4 -10.40 6.62 1.58
N PRO A 5 -9.21 6.39 2.19
CA PRO A 5 -9.13 5.56 3.41
C PRO A 5 -9.93 6.15 4.58
N ASN A 6 -10.04 7.49 4.68
CA ASN A 6 -10.85 8.12 5.72
C ASN A 6 -12.36 7.80 5.59
N ALA A 7 -12.89 7.52 4.38
CA ALA A 7 -14.29 7.15 4.20
C ALA A 7 -14.63 5.76 4.81
N PHE A 8 -13.65 4.87 4.92
CA PHE A 8 -13.83 3.58 5.61
C PHE A 8 -13.71 3.69 7.14
N LYS A 9 -13.09 4.77 7.66
CA LYS A 9 -12.82 4.93 9.09
C LYS A 9 -14.08 4.79 9.97
N PRO A 10 -15.24 5.42 9.68
CA PRO A 10 -16.45 5.25 10.51
C PRO A 10 -16.94 3.80 10.65
N ILE A 11 -16.63 2.94 9.69
CA ILE A 11 -17.03 1.52 9.68
C ILE A 11 -15.98 0.67 10.43
N LEU A 12 -14.69 0.98 10.22
CA LEU A 12 -13.58 0.12 10.61
C LEU A 12 -12.86 0.51 11.91
N ASP A 13 -12.99 1.75 12.43
CA ASP A 13 -12.09 2.26 13.48
C ASP A 13 -12.07 1.39 14.75
N LYS A 14 -13.24 0.89 15.16
CA LYS A 14 -13.41 -0.05 16.29
C LYS A 14 -12.67 -1.39 16.14
N TYR A 15 -12.13 -1.70 14.96
CA TYR A 15 -11.34 -2.90 14.66
C TYR A 15 -9.86 -2.59 14.39
N ILE A 16 -9.48 -1.31 14.20
CA ILE A 16 -8.10 -0.90 13.90
C ILE A 16 -7.37 -0.58 15.22
N LYS A 17 -6.18 -1.15 15.41
CA LYS A 17 -5.28 -0.77 16.51
C LYS A 17 -4.00 -0.13 15.95
N TYR A 18 -3.86 1.16 16.18
CA TYR A 18 -2.68 1.96 15.81
C TYR A 18 -1.50 1.69 16.77
N ASP A 19 -0.32 2.24 16.46
CA ASP A 19 0.95 2.09 17.21
C ASP A 19 1.46 0.64 17.39
N CYS A 20 0.89 -0.34 16.69
CA CYS A 20 1.18 -1.78 16.86
C CYS A 20 2.18 -2.30 15.81
N LYS A 21 3.50 -2.12 16.02
CA LYS A 21 4.52 -2.67 15.10
C LYS A 21 4.64 -4.19 15.25
N VAL A 22 4.11 -4.94 14.27
CA VAL A 22 4.34 -6.39 14.13
C VAL A 22 5.84 -6.66 13.94
N PHE A 23 6.34 -7.72 14.57
CA PHE A 23 7.75 -8.13 14.49
C PHE A 23 7.98 -9.63 14.62
N LYS A 24 6.94 -10.46 14.79
CA LYS A 24 7.10 -11.92 14.88
C LYS A 24 5.80 -12.64 14.57
N LEU A 25 5.96 -13.84 14.03
CA LEU A 25 4.94 -14.81 13.73
C LEU A 25 5.37 -16.16 14.32
N LYS A 26 4.41 -16.98 14.74
CA LYS A 26 4.71 -18.36 15.16
C LYS A 26 3.56 -19.29 14.83
N ASN A 27 3.88 -20.48 14.32
CA ASN A 27 2.91 -21.56 14.21
C ASN A 27 2.49 -22.06 15.60
N GLU A 28 1.22 -22.36 15.75
CA GLU A 28 0.68 -23.13 16.87
C GLU A 28 0.48 -24.59 16.46
N ASN A 29 0.48 -25.50 17.45
CA ASN A 29 0.27 -26.93 17.26
C ASN A 29 -1.07 -27.29 16.59
N ASN A 30 -2.00 -26.33 16.51
CA ASN A 30 -3.31 -26.44 15.88
C ASN A 30 -3.33 -25.97 14.40
N GLY A 31 -2.18 -25.61 13.82
CA GLY A 31 -2.06 -25.12 12.44
C GLY A 31 -2.38 -23.64 12.22
N LYS A 32 -2.63 -22.85 13.26
CA LYS A 32 -2.83 -21.39 13.16
C LYS A 32 -1.51 -20.65 13.29
N ILE A 33 -1.42 -19.48 12.65
CA ILE A 33 -0.32 -18.53 12.86
C ILE A 33 -0.74 -17.53 13.95
N ARG A 34 0.13 -17.31 14.93
CA ARG A 34 0.00 -16.26 15.95
C ARG A 34 0.90 -15.08 15.61
N VAL A 35 0.30 -13.90 15.53
CA VAL A 35 0.96 -12.59 15.35
C VAL A 35 1.50 -12.10 16.69
N TYR A 36 2.65 -11.43 16.64
CA TYR A 36 3.28 -10.74 17.76
C TYR A 36 3.66 -9.32 17.34
N TRP A 37 3.26 -8.33 18.13
CA TRP A 37 3.59 -6.92 17.90
C TRP A 37 4.06 -6.25 19.19
N LYS A 38 4.79 -5.15 19.04
CA LYS A 38 5.21 -4.30 20.16
C LYS A 38 4.16 -3.22 20.41
N GLU A 39 3.92 -2.94 21.69
CA GLU A 39 3.15 -1.80 22.17
C GLU A 39 4.00 -0.99 23.16
N LYS A 40 3.53 0.20 23.57
CA LYS A 40 4.28 1.13 24.44
C LYS A 40 4.78 0.50 25.76
N HIS A 41 4.11 -0.55 26.24
CA HIS A 41 4.43 -1.24 27.50
C HIS A 41 4.47 -2.78 27.37
N GLY A 42 4.84 -3.34 26.21
CA GLY A 42 5.05 -4.79 26.12
C GLY A 42 5.02 -5.40 24.72
N ILE A 43 4.86 -6.72 24.69
CA ILE A 43 4.68 -7.55 23.50
C ILE A 43 3.32 -8.23 23.59
N GLU A 44 2.45 -7.93 22.64
CA GLU A 44 1.09 -8.48 22.54
C GLU A 44 0.96 -9.52 21.43
N LYS A 45 -0.01 -10.44 21.55
CA LYS A 45 -0.10 -11.60 20.65
C LYS A 45 -1.51 -12.19 20.43
N LYS A 46 -1.94 -12.33 19.17
CA LYS A 46 -3.24 -12.94 18.78
C LYS A 46 -3.11 -13.84 17.55
N PRO A 47 -3.99 -14.82 17.33
CA PRO A 47 -4.09 -15.54 16.05
C PRO A 47 -4.41 -14.56 14.91
N GLY A 48 -3.75 -14.73 13.75
CA GLY A 48 -3.96 -13.90 12.56
C GLY A 48 -4.08 -14.73 11.29
N LYS A 49 -4.79 -14.21 10.28
CA LYS A 49 -4.99 -14.86 8.97
C LYS A 49 -4.56 -13.98 7.80
N VAL A 50 -5.07 -12.75 7.72
CA VAL A 50 -4.81 -11.78 6.64
C VAL A 50 -3.91 -10.67 7.15
N TYR A 51 -2.92 -10.29 6.34
CA TYR A 51 -1.93 -9.28 6.67
C TYR A 51 -1.46 -8.61 5.36
N ASP A 52 -1.11 -7.34 5.40
CA ASP A 52 -1.02 -6.45 4.22
C ASP A 52 0.29 -5.67 4.10
N SER A 53 1.25 -5.95 4.98
CA SER A 53 2.54 -5.24 5.03
C SER A 53 3.44 -5.57 3.82
N PRO A 54 4.05 -4.58 3.14
CA PRO A 54 4.89 -4.83 1.97
C PRO A 54 6.08 -5.73 2.29
N PHE A 55 6.44 -6.65 1.38
CA PHE A 55 7.54 -7.62 1.56
C PHE A 55 8.92 -6.99 1.91
N GLY A 56 9.12 -5.68 1.71
CA GLY A 56 10.30 -4.93 2.16
C GLY A 56 10.33 -4.63 3.67
N VAL A 57 9.18 -4.29 4.28
CA VAL A 57 8.95 -4.14 5.75
C VAL A 57 9.10 -5.48 6.49
N VAL A 58 9.44 -6.51 5.73
CA VAL A 58 9.05 -7.89 5.90
C VAL A 58 10.22 -8.79 5.38
N ARG A 59 11.53 -8.50 5.62
CA ARG A 59 12.73 -9.47 5.67
C ARG A 59 13.65 -9.98 7.00
N GLN A 60 13.73 -9.92 8.43
CA GLN A 60 13.34 -9.52 9.95
C GLN A 60 12.29 -10.12 10.95
N TRP A 61 10.96 -9.90 10.82
CA TRP A 61 9.94 -10.47 11.69
C TRP A 61 10.25 -11.95 11.96
N GLU A 62 10.35 -12.38 13.21
CA GLU A 62 10.77 -13.77 13.45
C GLU A 62 9.71 -14.72 12.87
N LEU A 63 10.12 -15.71 12.07
CA LEU A 63 9.20 -16.54 11.28
C LEU A 63 9.10 -17.95 11.83
N PRO A 64 7.96 -18.64 11.64
CA PRO A 64 7.92 -20.08 11.83
C PRO A 64 8.81 -20.78 10.79
N ASP A 65 9.43 -21.89 11.20
CA ASP A 65 10.43 -22.62 10.42
C ASP A 65 9.83 -23.34 9.21
N LYS A 66 8.56 -23.76 9.33
CA LYS A 66 7.68 -24.14 8.23
C LYS A 66 6.57 -23.10 8.09
N LEU A 67 6.26 -22.71 6.86
CA LEU A 67 5.19 -21.78 6.50
C LEU A 67 3.94 -22.53 6.00
N ASP A 68 4.10 -23.79 5.63
CA ASP A 68 3.06 -24.75 5.22
C ASP A 68 3.56 -26.19 5.52
N ARG A 69 2.86 -27.22 5.01
CA ARG A 69 3.24 -28.63 5.21
C ARG A 69 4.06 -29.24 4.05
N ASN A 70 4.43 -28.46 3.05
CA ASN A 70 5.05 -28.95 1.82
C ASN A 70 6.33 -28.15 1.48
N ASP A 71 7.49 -28.80 1.55
CA ASP A 71 8.78 -28.12 1.71
C ASP A 71 9.22 -27.32 0.47
N ASP A 72 8.86 -27.77 -0.75
CA ASP A 72 9.15 -27.04 -2.00
C ASP A 72 8.40 -25.71 -2.10
N ILE A 73 7.12 -25.70 -1.71
CA ILE A 73 6.25 -24.52 -1.80
C ILE A 73 6.70 -23.47 -0.78
N ASP A 74 7.15 -23.91 0.39
CA ASP A 74 7.74 -23.02 1.40
C ASP A 74 9.03 -22.38 0.94
N TYR A 75 9.89 -23.11 0.22
CA TYR A 75 11.06 -22.52 -0.42
C TYR A 75 10.66 -21.45 -1.44
N ILE A 76 9.72 -21.75 -2.35
CA ILE A 76 9.25 -20.78 -3.37
C ILE A 76 8.65 -19.54 -2.71
N ARG A 77 7.82 -19.71 -1.67
CA ARG A 77 7.28 -18.57 -0.90
C ARG A 77 8.39 -17.77 -0.24
N ARG A 78 9.30 -18.40 0.53
CA ARG A 78 10.48 -17.73 1.14
C ARG A 78 11.37 -17.04 0.10
N ARG A 79 11.41 -17.55 -1.13
CA ARG A 79 12.21 -17.00 -2.22
C ARG A 79 11.56 -15.78 -2.86
N ALA A 80 10.35 -15.93 -3.42
CA ALA A 80 9.61 -14.84 -4.07
C ALA A 80 9.51 -13.61 -3.16
N ILE A 81 9.30 -13.86 -1.88
CA ILE A 81 9.10 -12.81 -0.89
C ILE A 81 10.42 -12.07 -0.52
N ARG A 82 11.58 -12.77 -0.54
CA ARG A 82 12.93 -12.19 -0.45
C ARG A 82 13.37 -11.46 -1.71
N GLU A 83 12.99 -11.97 -2.88
CA GLU A 83 13.53 -11.56 -4.18
C GLU A 83 12.62 -10.59 -4.95
N LEU A 84 11.34 -10.43 -4.57
CA LEU A 84 10.46 -9.43 -5.17
C LEU A 84 11.10 -8.05 -5.04
N ASN A 85 11.40 -7.44 -6.18
CA ASN A 85 12.04 -6.14 -6.25
C ASN A 85 10.99 -5.04 -6.00
N TYR A 86 11.37 -4.02 -5.24
CA TYR A 86 10.58 -2.81 -5.05
C TYR A 86 11.32 -1.67 -5.70
N ASP A 87 10.66 -0.94 -6.58
CA ASP A 87 11.27 0.25 -7.16
C ASP A 87 11.24 1.42 -6.17
N ASN A 88 12.27 2.27 -6.22
CA ASN A 88 12.31 3.50 -5.42
C ASN A 88 11.42 4.55 -6.07
N SER A 89 10.76 5.39 -5.27
CA SER A 89 10.13 6.61 -5.79
C SER A 89 10.24 7.76 -4.78
N ALA A 90 10.50 8.97 -5.27
CA ALA A 90 10.57 10.18 -4.47
C ALA A 90 9.71 11.30 -5.08
N LYS A 91 9.16 12.16 -4.22
CA LYS A 91 8.26 13.28 -4.57
C LYS A 91 8.65 14.52 -3.79
N ILE A 92 9.01 15.59 -4.50
CA ILE A 92 9.38 16.88 -3.92
C ILE A 92 8.26 17.88 -4.19
N PHE A 93 7.60 18.33 -3.12
CA PHE A 93 6.53 19.32 -3.18
C PHE A 93 7.06 20.71 -2.82
N LEU A 94 6.74 21.70 -3.65
CA LEU A 94 7.15 23.09 -3.47
C LEU A 94 5.90 23.96 -3.30
N LYS A 95 5.87 24.80 -2.25
CA LYS A 95 4.78 25.75 -2.02
C LYS A 95 5.16 27.13 -2.57
N PHE A 96 4.33 27.65 -3.46
CA PHE A 96 4.44 28.99 -4.03
C PHE A 96 3.36 29.92 -3.46
N LYS A 97 3.51 31.24 -3.68
CA LYS A 97 2.51 32.25 -3.30
C LYS A 97 1.36 32.40 -4.31
N SER A 98 1.59 31.95 -5.54
CA SER A 98 0.68 32.06 -6.69
C SER A 98 0.95 30.93 -7.69
N ARG A 99 -0.04 30.60 -8.53
CA ARG A 99 0.03 29.58 -9.59
C ARG A 99 0.67 30.16 -10.86
N PHE A 100 1.96 30.50 -10.78
CA PHE A 100 2.66 31.20 -11.87
C PHE A 100 2.63 30.43 -13.21
N TRP A 101 2.60 29.10 -13.18
CA TRP A 101 2.50 28.23 -14.36
C TRP A 101 1.15 28.34 -15.10
N GLU A 102 0.10 28.86 -14.45
CA GLU A 102 -1.21 29.13 -15.06
C GLU A 102 -1.35 30.57 -15.59
N LYS A 103 -0.28 31.39 -15.49
CA LYS A 103 -0.31 32.84 -15.81
C LYS A 103 0.54 33.28 -17.01
N ASP A 104 1.29 32.36 -17.61
CA ASP A 104 2.08 32.65 -18.82
C ASP A 104 1.16 32.81 -20.05
N SER A 105 1.70 33.40 -21.11
CA SER A 105 1.20 33.39 -22.50
C SER A 105 0.78 32.01 -23.02
N ARG A 106 1.26 30.93 -22.41
CA ARG A 106 0.85 29.54 -22.64
C ARG A 106 0.55 28.88 -21.27
N PRO A 107 -0.66 29.05 -20.71
CA PRO A 107 -0.96 28.62 -19.34
C PRO A 107 -1.05 27.09 -19.22
N ILE A 108 -0.48 26.53 -18.17
CA ILE A 108 -0.38 25.08 -17.93
C ILE A 108 -1.48 24.61 -16.98
N ALA A 109 -2.61 24.20 -17.54
CA ALA A 109 -3.78 23.72 -16.80
C ALA A 109 -3.67 22.22 -16.40
N GLY A 110 -2.69 21.90 -15.55
CA GLY A 110 -2.38 20.53 -15.13
C GLY A 110 -1.47 19.77 -16.11
N GLY A 111 -1.33 18.46 -15.91
CA GLY A 111 -0.43 17.61 -16.72
C GLY A 111 0.99 17.56 -16.17
N SER A 112 1.99 17.44 -17.05
CA SER A 112 3.39 17.23 -16.65
C SER A 112 4.40 17.75 -17.66
N SER A 113 5.56 18.20 -17.16
CA SER A 113 6.77 18.46 -17.97
C SER A 113 7.87 17.48 -17.58
N SER A 114 8.56 16.93 -18.59
CA SER A 114 9.59 15.90 -18.44
C SER A 114 10.95 16.40 -18.93
N THR A 115 12.02 15.95 -18.28
CA THR A 115 13.41 16.38 -18.53
C THR A 115 14.42 15.29 -18.14
N ASP A 116 15.64 15.44 -18.63
CA ASP A 116 16.87 14.76 -18.24
C ASP A 116 17.53 15.35 -16.98
N LEU A 117 17.23 16.62 -16.64
CA LEU A 117 17.67 17.28 -15.40
C LEU A 117 17.21 16.49 -14.15
N PRO A 118 17.94 16.55 -13.01
CA PRO A 118 17.71 15.66 -11.86
C PRO A 118 16.29 15.59 -11.30
N ILE A 119 15.47 16.63 -11.48
CA ILE A 119 14.05 16.64 -11.10
C ILE A 119 13.20 15.62 -11.86
N ARG A 120 13.66 15.18 -13.04
CA ARG A 120 13.04 14.30 -14.06
C ARG A 120 11.65 14.70 -14.56
N THR A 121 10.66 14.79 -13.68
CA THR A 121 9.27 15.07 -14.05
C THR A 121 8.63 16.02 -13.05
N MET A 122 8.14 17.16 -13.55
CA MET A 122 7.31 18.10 -12.81
C MET A 122 5.84 17.80 -13.11
N ILE A 123 4.99 17.70 -12.09
CA ILE A 123 3.55 17.44 -12.23
C ILE A 123 2.78 18.69 -11.79
N TYR A 124 1.97 19.22 -12.69
CA TYR A 124 1.08 20.36 -12.44
C TYR A 124 -0.24 19.87 -11.85
N PRO A 125 -0.72 20.43 -10.73
CA PRO A 125 -2.01 20.08 -10.13
C PRO A 125 -3.18 20.19 -11.11
N SER A 126 -4.04 19.18 -11.12
CA SER A 126 -5.32 19.20 -11.84
C SER A 126 -6.51 19.68 -11.00
N TYR A 127 -6.27 20.01 -9.72
CA TYR A 127 -7.29 20.14 -8.68
C TYR A 127 -7.47 21.57 -8.12
N TYR A 128 -6.85 22.59 -8.72
CA TYR A 128 -7.12 23.99 -8.39
C TYR A 128 -8.31 24.52 -9.21
N LYS A 129 -9.47 23.91 -8.97
CA LYS A 129 -10.70 24.10 -9.71
C LYS A 129 -11.93 23.94 -8.84
N ASP A 130 -12.98 24.68 -9.18
CA ASP A 130 -14.31 24.53 -8.58
C ASP A 130 -15.02 23.23 -9.02
N ASP A 131 -16.17 22.94 -8.40
CA ASP A 131 -17.02 21.78 -8.74
C ASP A 131 -17.64 21.85 -10.16
N GLN A 132 -17.44 22.97 -10.89
CA GLN A 132 -17.86 23.16 -12.28
C GLN A 132 -16.68 23.02 -13.27
N GLY A 133 -15.44 22.91 -12.77
CA GLY A 133 -14.21 22.73 -13.55
C GLY A 133 -13.50 24.03 -13.96
N ASN A 134 -13.98 25.20 -13.51
CA ASN A 134 -13.32 26.49 -13.70
C ASN A 134 -12.10 26.60 -12.77
N PRO A 135 -11.05 27.38 -13.10
CA PRO A 135 -9.94 27.62 -12.17
C PRO A 135 -10.37 28.38 -10.92
N ASP A 136 -9.81 28.01 -9.76
CA ASP A 136 -9.98 28.77 -8.49
C ASP A 136 -9.44 30.22 -8.61
N GLU A 137 -9.66 31.06 -7.59
CA GLU A 137 -8.91 32.32 -7.42
C GLU A 137 -7.40 32.07 -7.17
N ASP A 138 -6.52 32.92 -7.69
CA ASP A 138 -5.07 32.74 -7.50
C ASP A 138 -4.63 32.92 -6.05
N GLY A 139 -3.70 32.08 -5.61
CA GLY A 139 -3.21 32.08 -4.24
C GLY A 139 -2.18 30.99 -3.96
N PRO A 140 -1.86 30.74 -2.67
CA PRO A 140 -0.77 29.86 -2.28
C PRO A 140 -0.97 28.40 -2.67
N ALA A 141 -0.21 27.93 -3.66
CA ALA A 141 -0.38 26.63 -4.31
C ALA A 141 0.81 25.69 -4.09
N ILE A 142 0.57 24.38 -4.23
CA ILE A 142 1.58 23.32 -4.11
C ILE A 142 1.84 22.71 -5.48
N LEU A 143 3.09 22.78 -5.95
CA LEU A 143 3.57 22.14 -7.17
C LEU A 143 4.35 20.87 -6.82
N LEU A 144 4.14 19.77 -7.55
CA LEU A 144 4.99 18.59 -7.45
C LEU A 144 6.20 18.79 -8.37
N GLY A 145 7.18 19.52 -7.86
CA GLY A 145 8.35 20.01 -8.61
C GLY A 145 9.32 18.91 -9.07
N SER A 146 9.27 17.74 -8.44
CA SER A 146 9.96 16.54 -8.91
C SER A 146 9.19 15.28 -8.50
N TYR A 147 8.99 14.36 -9.45
CA TYR A 147 8.51 13.00 -9.25
C TYR A 147 9.47 12.05 -9.96
N THR A 148 10.20 11.26 -9.18
CA THR A 148 11.26 10.35 -9.66
C THR A 148 10.99 8.90 -9.29
N TRP A 149 11.64 8.00 -10.04
CA TRP A 149 11.59 6.55 -9.88
C TRP A 149 13.02 5.96 -9.96
N ALA A 150 13.21 4.70 -9.57
CA ALA A 150 14.45 3.94 -9.69
C ALA A 150 15.72 4.70 -9.23
N ASN A 151 16.76 4.68 -10.07
CA ASN A 151 18.06 5.29 -9.80
C ASN A 151 17.99 6.83 -9.69
N ASP A 152 16.94 7.47 -10.17
CA ASP A 152 16.72 8.90 -9.95
C ASP A 152 16.08 9.17 -8.58
N ALA A 153 15.14 8.35 -8.14
CA ALA A 153 14.58 8.42 -6.79
C ALA A 153 15.61 8.06 -5.70
N ALA A 154 16.50 7.11 -5.99
CA ALA A 154 17.56 6.70 -5.07
C ALA A 154 18.46 7.88 -4.61
N LYS A 155 18.67 8.88 -5.48
CA LYS A 155 19.44 10.11 -5.18
C LYS A 155 18.82 10.97 -4.07
N TYR A 156 17.53 10.78 -3.79
CA TYR A 156 16.76 11.50 -2.79
C TYR A 156 16.38 10.64 -1.57
N SER A 157 16.88 9.41 -1.49
CA SER A 157 16.46 8.41 -0.50
C SER A 157 17.37 8.39 0.75
N PRO A 158 16.86 8.67 1.96
CA PRO A 158 17.57 8.38 3.20
C PRO A 158 17.56 6.86 3.47
N TYR A 159 18.74 6.24 3.54
CA TYR A 159 18.95 4.78 3.68
C TYR A 159 17.97 4.06 4.64
N PRO A 160 17.02 3.25 4.11
CA PRO A 160 16.07 2.51 4.94
C PRO A 160 16.63 1.17 5.45
N GLN A 161 16.16 0.74 6.62
CA GLN A 161 16.39 -0.62 7.14
C GLN A 161 15.39 -1.61 6.52
N LYS A 162 15.80 -2.87 6.32
CA LYS A 162 14.95 -3.96 5.80
C LYS A 162 14.12 -4.66 6.94
N GLU A 163 13.31 -5.72 6.68
CA GLU A 163 13.30 -7.03 7.45
C GLU A 163 11.89 -7.63 8.19
N ASN A 164 11.09 -8.85 8.26
CA ASN A 164 10.76 -10.37 7.78
C ASN A 164 9.25 -10.80 7.53
N PHE A 165 9.05 -11.98 6.86
CA PHE A 165 7.86 -12.61 6.19
C PHE A 165 6.66 -13.25 6.96
N ASN A 166 6.38 -14.57 6.79
CA ASN A 166 5.26 -15.08 5.96
C ASN A 166 3.92 -15.54 6.61
N ILE A 167 2.86 -15.51 5.78
CA ILE A 167 1.51 -14.98 6.07
C ILE A 167 0.55 -15.27 4.86
N HIS A 168 -0.77 -14.99 4.93
CA HIS A 168 -1.57 -14.70 3.72
C HIS A 168 -1.54 -13.20 3.40
N TRP A 169 -0.99 -12.84 2.24
CA TRP A 169 -0.64 -11.47 1.87
C TRP A 169 -1.71 -10.78 1.02
N ALA A 170 -2.12 -9.59 1.45
CA ALA A 170 -2.94 -8.68 0.66
C ALA A 170 -2.15 -7.42 0.24
N GLY A 171 -2.43 -6.88 -0.95
CA GLY A 171 -1.85 -5.60 -1.42
C GLY A 171 -1.41 -5.62 -2.89
N GLU A 172 -1.08 -4.45 -3.43
CA GLU A 172 -0.71 -4.27 -4.86
C GLU A 172 0.50 -5.10 -5.32
N HIS A 173 1.35 -5.53 -4.39
CA HIS A 173 2.51 -6.37 -4.65
C HIS A 173 2.18 -7.87 -4.74
N THR A 174 0.90 -8.23 -4.64
CA THR A 174 0.36 -9.60 -4.79
C THR A 174 -0.79 -9.70 -5.80
N ASP A 175 -0.94 -8.67 -6.64
CA ASP A 175 -1.83 -8.62 -7.80
C ASP A 175 -1.01 -8.18 -9.03
N ILE A 176 -1.55 -8.35 -10.25
CA ILE A 176 -0.87 -7.95 -11.49
C ILE A 176 -0.77 -6.42 -11.67
N TYR A 177 -1.62 -5.64 -11.00
CA TYR A 177 -1.64 -4.16 -11.08
C TYR A 177 -0.79 -3.50 -9.97
N HIS A 178 0.52 -3.78 -9.98
CA HIS A 178 1.51 -3.11 -9.12
C HIS A 178 1.45 -1.57 -9.24
N ALA A 179 1.77 -0.85 -8.16
CA ALA A 179 1.68 0.61 -8.03
C ALA A 179 0.26 1.23 -8.16
N TRP A 180 -0.80 0.42 -8.21
CA TRP A 180 -2.19 0.89 -8.32
C TRP A 180 -3.09 0.38 -7.19
N ILE A 181 -4.01 1.25 -6.75
CA ILE A 181 -5.02 0.94 -5.71
C ILE A 181 -5.88 -0.28 -6.11
N ILE A 182 -6.15 -0.47 -7.40
CA ILE A 182 -6.92 -1.63 -7.88
C ILE A 182 -6.24 -2.97 -7.56
N GLY A 183 -4.91 -3.04 -7.62
CA GLY A 183 -4.18 -4.27 -7.26
C GLY A 183 -4.33 -4.61 -5.78
N ALA A 184 -4.30 -3.59 -4.91
CA ALA A 184 -4.58 -3.78 -3.48
C ALA A 184 -6.02 -4.23 -3.21
N LEU A 185 -7.01 -3.73 -3.97
CA LEU A 185 -8.42 -4.14 -3.85
C LEU A 185 -8.66 -5.57 -4.35
N ASN A 186 -8.16 -5.92 -5.54
CA ASN A 186 -8.26 -7.25 -6.12
C ASN A 186 -7.65 -8.32 -5.20
N SER A 187 -6.44 -8.05 -4.69
CA SER A 187 -5.73 -8.91 -3.76
C SER A 187 -6.52 -9.08 -2.45
N ALA A 188 -7.06 -8.01 -1.87
CA ALA A 188 -7.90 -8.08 -0.68
C ALA A 188 -9.17 -8.94 -0.88
N VAL A 189 -9.88 -8.78 -2.00
CA VAL A 189 -11.05 -9.62 -2.35
C VAL A 189 -10.65 -11.09 -2.50
N THR A 190 -9.51 -11.37 -3.14
CA THR A 190 -8.98 -12.72 -3.35
C THR A 190 -8.63 -13.40 -2.02
N VAL A 191 -7.95 -12.71 -1.11
CA VAL A 191 -7.61 -13.28 0.21
C VAL A 191 -8.86 -13.47 1.09
N VAL A 192 -9.85 -12.57 1.02
CA VAL A 192 -11.15 -12.76 1.71
C VAL A 192 -11.87 -14.01 1.22
N LYS A 193 -11.90 -14.24 -0.10
CA LYS A 193 -12.45 -15.46 -0.73
C LYS A 193 -11.77 -16.71 -0.18
N GLU A 194 -10.43 -16.75 -0.22
CA GLU A 194 -9.65 -17.89 0.29
C GLU A 194 -9.93 -18.16 1.78
N VAL A 195 -9.90 -17.13 2.62
CA VAL A 195 -10.11 -17.27 4.06
C VAL A 195 -11.52 -17.75 4.40
N LEU A 196 -12.55 -17.31 3.67
CA LEU A 196 -13.93 -17.80 3.86
C LEU A 196 -14.06 -19.28 3.47
N LEU A 197 -13.54 -19.66 2.29
CA LEU A 197 -13.57 -21.04 1.80
C LEU A 197 -12.79 -22.00 2.72
N GLN A 198 -11.57 -21.62 3.14
CA GLN A 198 -10.75 -22.41 4.06
C GLN A 198 -11.32 -22.49 5.48
N SER A 199 -12.12 -21.50 5.90
CA SER A 199 -12.82 -21.53 7.19
C SER A 199 -14.11 -22.36 7.16
N GLY A 200 -14.48 -22.94 6.02
CA GLY A 200 -15.73 -23.67 5.81
C GLY A 200 -16.98 -22.80 5.66
N ILE A 201 -16.85 -21.46 5.73
CA ILE A 201 -17.97 -20.52 5.75
C ILE A 201 -18.32 -20.10 4.31
N LYS A 202 -18.66 -21.08 3.46
CA LYS A 202 -18.89 -20.89 2.03
C LYS A 202 -20.09 -19.97 1.75
N ASP A 203 -21.11 -20.03 2.59
CA ASP A 203 -22.37 -19.30 2.38
C ASP A 203 -22.16 -17.78 2.39
N LYS A 204 -21.26 -17.28 3.26
CA LYS A 204 -20.90 -15.85 3.31
C LYS A 204 -20.15 -15.36 2.07
N TRP A 205 -19.46 -16.24 1.36
CA TRP A 205 -18.93 -15.90 0.03
C TRP A 205 -20.04 -15.81 -1.02
N GLY A 206 -21.05 -16.70 -0.93
CA GLY A 206 -22.26 -16.64 -1.74
C GLY A 206 -23.18 -15.44 -1.45
N GLU A 207 -23.17 -14.92 -0.21
CA GLU A 207 -23.79 -13.64 0.16
C GLU A 207 -23.00 -12.46 -0.43
N LEU A 208 -21.66 -12.46 -0.28
CA LEU A 208 -20.80 -11.38 -0.77
C LEU A 208 -20.89 -11.22 -2.30
N LEU A 209 -20.93 -12.32 -3.05
CA LEU A 209 -21.15 -12.29 -4.51
C LEU A 209 -22.50 -11.74 -4.96
N LYS A 210 -23.50 -11.68 -4.06
CA LYS A 210 -24.82 -11.07 -4.31
C LYS A 210 -24.91 -9.62 -3.81
N HIS A 211 -23.79 -9.03 -3.42
CA HIS A 211 -23.76 -7.65 -2.98
C HIS A 211 -23.64 -6.73 -4.20
N LYS A 212 -24.46 -5.66 -4.25
CA LYS A 212 -24.53 -4.64 -5.33
C LYS A 212 -23.25 -3.85 -5.64
N LEU A 213 -22.11 -4.25 -5.07
CA LEU A 213 -20.77 -3.70 -5.35
C LEU A 213 -19.89 -4.70 -6.11
N LEU A 214 -20.37 -5.93 -6.33
CA LEU A 214 -19.72 -7.01 -7.09
C LEU A 214 -20.64 -7.58 -8.19
N GLU A 215 -21.86 -7.07 -8.33
CA GLU A 215 -22.68 -7.25 -9.53
C GLU A 215 -22.06 -6.40 -10.66
N HIS A 216 -21.97 -6.98 -11.87
CA HIS A 216 -21.38 -6.39 -13.07
C HIS A 216 -22.46 -6.05 -14.11
#